data_AF-A0A4Y8Y0E1-F1
#
_entry.id   AF-A0A4Y8Y0E1-F1
#
_cell.length_a   1.000
_cell.length_b   1.000
_cell.length_c   1.000
_cell.angle_alpha   90.00
_cell.angle_beta   90.00
_cell.angle_gamma   90.00
#
_symmetry.space_group_name_H-M   'P 1'
#
loop_
_entity.id
_entity.type
_entity.pdbx_description
1 polymer ?
#
loop_
_entity_poly.entity_id
_entity_poly.type
_entity_poly.pdbx_seq_one_letter_code
_entity_poly.pdbx_strand_id
1 'polypeptide(L)'
;MSSELLYVARRDAYAAFLTAADAESSVAWHRLDGRFPDGGAAVAAVDAAYAATRAAFNVIAVEGVGPVGEARETLERLAAMHKDGGLAPDWKAFKAAREAFVVAAAEFLKASRRA
;
A
#
# COMPACT_ATOMS: atom_id res chain seq x y z
N MET A 1 -22.36 7.37 -14.29
CA MET A 1 -21.81 6.01 -14.10
C MET A 1 -22.71 5.29 -13.11
N SER A 2 -23.08 4.03 -13.33
CA SER A 2 -23.96 3.32 -12.39
C SER A 2 -23.26 3.10 -11.04
N SER A 3 -24.02 3.04 -9.94
CA SER A 3 -23.50 2.79 -8.57
C SER A 3 -22.68 1.49 -8.50
N GLU A 4 -23.08 0.46 -9.26
CA GLU A 4 -22.34 -0.80 -9.36
C GLU A 4 -20.96 -0.67 -10.03
N LEU A 5 -20.85 0.13 -11.10
CA LEU A 5 -19.56 0.37 -11.78
C LEU A 5 -18.60 1.15 -10.88
N LEU A 6 -19.10 2.13 -10.11
CA LEU A 6 -18.32 2.85 -9.10
C LEU A 6 -17.83 1.92 -7.99
N TYR A 7 -18.71 1.05 -7.49
CA TYR A 7 -18.37 0.08 -6.47
C TYR A 7 -17.23 -0.85 -6.93
N VAL A 8 -17.33 -1.41 -8.14
CA VAL A 8 -16.30 -2.30 -8.69
C VAL A 8 -14.98 -1.56 -8.88
N ALA A 9 -15.01 -0.35 -9.49
CA ALA A 9 -13.81 0.44 -9.71
C ALA A 9 -13.08 0.76 -8.39
N ARG A 10 -13.81 1.15 -7.34
CA ARG A 10 -13.25 1.40 -6.01
C ARG A 10 -12.66 0.15 -5.38
N ARG A 11 -13.39 -0.97 -5.45
CA ARG A 11 -12.91 -2.26 -4.91
C ARG A 11 -11.59 -2.65 -5.57
N ASP A 12 -11.50 -2.51 -6.88
CA ASP A 12 -10.33 -2.89 -7.64
C ASP A 12 -9.15 -1.94 -7.36
N ALA A 13 -9.40 -0.63 -7.20
CA ALA A 13 -8.38 0.33 -6.77
C ALA A 13 -7.84 0.03 -5.36
N TYR A 14 -8.70 -0.29 -4.41
CA TYR A 14 -8.29 -0.66 -3.04
C TYR A 14 -7.51 -1.98 -3.02
N ALA A 15 -7.91 -2.97 -3.82
CA ALA A 15 -7.21 -4.24 -3.95
C ALA A 15 -5.83 -4.06 -4.61
N ALA A 16 -5.73 -3.20 -5.62
CA ALA A 16 -4.47 -2.88 -6.28
C ALA A 16 -3.49 -2.20 -5.32
N PHE A 17 -3.97 -1.28 -4.48
CA PHE A 17 -3.15 -0.65 -3.44
C PHE A 17 -2.62 -1.67 -2.42
N LEU A 18 -3.48 -2.57 -1.91
CA LEU A 18 -3.05 -3.62 -0.97
C LEU A 18 -2.01 -4.55 -1.60
N THR A 19 -2.22 -4.95 -2.86
CA THR A 19 -1.29 -5.82 -3.58
C THR A 19 0.08 -5.17 -3.73
N ALA A 20 0.11 -3.87 -4.08
CA ALA A 20 1.36 -3.12 -4.19
C ALA A 20 2.06 -2.96 -2.84
N ALA A 21 1.30 -2.62 -1.78
CA ALA A 21 1.82 -2.51 -0.42
C ALA A 21 2.42 -3.83 0.10
N ASP A 22 1.75 -4.96 -0.16
CA ASP A 22 2.24 -6.29 0.23
C ASP A 22 3.52 -6.66 -0.55
N ALA A 23 3.59 -6.31 -1.84
CA ALA A 23 4.79 -6.51 -2.66
C ALA A 23 5.97 -5.67 -2.15
N GLU A 24 5.76 -4.40 -1.81
CA GLU A 24 6.80 -3.53 -1.22
C GLU A 24 7.28 -4.04 0.14
N SER A 25 6.35 -4.49 1.00
CA SER A 25 6.72 -5.11 2.27
C SER A 25 7.56 -6.37 2.08
N SER A 26 7.31 -7.15 1.02
CA SER A 26 8.10 -8.33 0.67
C SER A 26 9.50 -7.95 0.23
N VAL A 27 9.68 -6.84 -0.49
CA VAL A 27 10.99 -6.28 -0.83
C VAL A 27 11.75 -5.87 0.43
N ALA A 28 11.08 -5.23 1.39
CA ALA A 28 11.70 -4.88 2.68
C ALA A 28 12.17 -6.14 3.43
N TRP A 29 11.38 -7.21 3.40
CA TRP A 29 11.75 -8.49 4.01
C TRP A 29 12.94 -9.14 3.28
N HIS A 30 12.91 -9.21 1.95
CA HIS A 30 14.04 -9.72 1.15
C HIS A 30 15.34 -8.95 1.42
N ARG A 31 15.23 -7.63 1.65
CA ARG A 31 16.37 -6.78 1.98
C ARG A 31 16.95 -7.12 3.35
N LEU A 32 16.09 -7.27 4.36
CA LEU A 32 16.49 -7.68 5.71
C LEU A 32 17.12 -9.08 5.71
N ASP A 33 16.57 -10.00 4.92
CA ASP A 33 17.05 -11.39 4.80
C ASP A 33 18.28 -11.53 3.88
N GLY A 34 18.81 -10.43 3.32
CA GLY A 34 20.01 -10.44 2.48
C GLY A 34 19.84 -11.19 1.15
N ARG A 35 18.63 -11.24 0.60
CA ARG A 35 18.34 -11.99 -0.64
C ARG A 35 18.71 -11.27 -1.93
N PHE A 36 19.12 -10.02 -1.85
CA PHE A 36 19.60 -9.29 -3.02
C PHE A 36 21.08 -9.60 -3.28
N PRO A 37 21.49 -9.75 -4.55
CA PRO A 37 22.88 -10.07 -4.89
C PRO A 37 23.86 -8.98 -4.47
N ASP A 38 23.41 -7.72 -4.45
CA ASP A 38 24.18 -6.56 -4.01
C ASP A 38 23.25 -5.41 -3.57
N GLY A 39 23.85 -4.32 -3.07
CA GLY A 39 23.12 -3.14 -2.63
C GLY A 39 22.41 -2.38 -3.75
N GLY A 40 22.91 -2.44 -4.99
CA GLY A 40 22.30 -1.80 -6.14
C GLY A 40 20.99 -2.49 -6.53
N ALA A 41 20.98 -3.82 -6.55
CA ALA A 41 19.77 -4.62 -6.77
C ALA A 41 18.72 -4.39 -5.68
N ALA A 42 19.15 -4.25 -4.42
CA ALA A 42 18.24 -3.92 -3.32
C ALA A 42 17.61 -2.53 -3.47
N VAL A 43 18.39 -1.53 -3.89
CA VAL A 43 17.87 -0.16 -4.14
C VAL A 43 16.90 -0.16 -5.32
N ALA A 44 17.26 -0.79 -6.44
CA ALA A 44 16.39 -0.86 -7.62
C ALA A 44 15.06 -1.56 -7.32
N ALA A 45 15.07 -2.62 -6.51
CA ALA A 45 13.85 -3.31 -6.08
C ALA A 45 12.97 -2.43 -5.20
N VAL A 46 13.57 -1.65 -4.28
CA VAL A 46 12.83 -0.69 -3.44
C VAL A 46 12.23 0.42 -4.30
N ASP A 47 12.99 1.01 -5.23
CA ASP A 47 12.50 2.10 -6.08
C ASP A 47 11.32 1.63 -6.96
N ALA A 48 11.42 0.42 -7.53
CA ALA A 48 10.35 -0.16 -8.32
C ALA A 48 9.08 -0.43 -7.49
N ALA A 49 9.24 -0.99 -6.29
CA ALA A 49 8.11 -1.27 -5.40
C ALA A 49 7.47 0.03 -4.89
N TYR A 50 8.27 1.00 -4.46
CA TYR A 50 7.82 2.33 -4.05
C TYR A 50 7.03 3.03 -5.16
N ALA A 51 7.52 3.00 -6.40
CA ALA A 51 6.83 3.59 -7.54
C ALA A 51 5.47 2.92 -7.79
N ALA A 52 5.40 1.59 -7.70
CA ALA A 52 4.16 0.84 -7.87
C ALA A 52 3.13 1.17 -6.77
N THR A 53 3.53 1.15 -5.50
CA THR A 53 2.64 1.48 -4.38
C THR A 53 2.19 2.93 -4.44
N ARG A 54 3.08 3.86 -4.80
CA ARG A 54 2.75 5.28 -4.95
C ARG A 54 1.77 5.50 -6.10
N ALA A 55 1.93 4.81 -7.22
CA ALA A 55 1.00 4.88 -8.33
C ALA A 55 -0.41 4.40 -7.93
N ALA A 56 -0.50 3.27 -7.22
CA ALA A 56 -1.78 2.75 -6.73
C ALA A 56 -2.43 3.69 -5.69
N PHE A 57 -1.65 4.27 -4.78
CA PHE A 57 -2.13 5.29 -3.85
C PHE A 57 -2.67 6.53 -4.58
N ASN A 58 -1.99 6.99 -5.63
CA ASN A 58 -2.41 8.18 -6.36
C ASN A 58 -3.80 8.02 -6.98
N VAL A 59 -4.20 6.80 -7.38
CA VAL A 59 -5.57 6.54 -7.85
C VAL A 59 -6.59 6.83 -6.76
N ILE A 60 -6.36 6.34 -5.54
CA ILE A 60 -7.22 6.58 -4.37
C ILE A 60 -7.21 8.06 -3.99
N ALA A 61 -6.04 8.70 -4.01
CA ALA A 61 -5.88 10.10 -3.62
C ALA A 61 -6.55 11.07 -4.60
N VAL A 62 -6.46 10.80 -5.92
CA VAL A 62 -7.09 11.63 -6.97
C VAL A 62 -8.61 11.55 -6.91
N GLU A 63 -9.17 10.38 -6.57
CA GLU A 63 -10.62 10.27 -6.34
C GLU A 63 -11.07 11.19 -5.19
N GLY A 64 -10.21 11.39 -4.18
CA GLY A 64 -10.47 12.30 -3.06
C GLY A 64 -11.57 11.83 -2.10
N VAL A 65 -12.12 10.62 -2.33
CA VAL A 65 -13.13 9.95 -1.51
C VAL A 65 -12.62 8.55 -1.20
N GLY A 66 -12.85 8.07 0.02
CA GLY A 66 -12.38 6.75 0.46
C GLY A 66 -11.34 6.82 1.58
N PRO A 67 -10.63 5.72 1.85
CA PRO A 67 -9.69 5.57 2.96
C PRO A 67 -8.32 6.23 2.67
N VAL A 68 -8.32 7.50 2.24
CA VAL A 68 -7.10 8.22 1.81
C VAL A 68 -6.11 8.38 2.98
N GLY A 69 -6.62 8.62 4.19
CA GLY A 69 -5.80 8.79 5.39
C GLY A 69 -5.07 7.49 5.75
N GLU A 70 -5.78 6.38 5.76
CA GLU A 70 -5.25 5.05 6.08
C GLU A 70 -4.30 4.54 4.97
N ALA A 71 -4.58 4.87 3.71
CA ALA A 71 -3.69 4.56 2.60
C ALA A 71 -2.37 5.35 2.71
N ARG A 72 -2.44 6.62 3.10
CA ARG A 72 -1.26 7.46 3.34
C ARG A 72 -0.44 6.93 4.52
N GLU A 73 -1.09 6.60 5.62
CA GLU A 73 -0.44 5.98 6.79
C GLU A 73 0.30 4.69 6.37
N THR A 74 -0.33 3.84 5.56
CA THR A 74 0.31 2.61 5.04
C THR A 74 1.59 2.92 4.24
N LEU A 75 1.55 3.94 3.36
CA LEU A 75 2.74 4.40 2.62
C LEU A 75 3.84 4.91 3.54
N GLU A 76 3.49 5.69 4.56
CA GLU A 76 4.45 6.25 5.50
C GLU A 76 5.15 5.14 6.30
N ARG A 77 4.42 4.08 6.67
CA ARG A 77 4.99 2.89 7.32
C ARG A 77 5.90 2.10 6.39
N LEU A 78 5.52 1.90 5.12
CA LEU A 78 6.40 1.26 4.12
C LEU A 78 7.69 2.06 3.90
N ALA A 79 7.58 3.37 3.70
CA ALA A 79 8.74 4.24 3.56
C ALA A 79 9.65 4.19 4.80
N ALA A 80 9.07 4.11 6.01
CA ALA A 80 9.83 3.93 7.23
C ALA A 80 10.57 2.60 7.30
N MET A 81 10.02 1.51 6.73
CA MET A 81 10.68 0.20 6.68
C MET A 81 11.93 0.18 5.80
N HIS A 82 12.09 1.13 4.88
CA HIS A 82 13.26 1.26 4.04
C HIS A 82 14.33 2.22 4.59
N LYS A 83 14.05 2.93 5.69
CA LYS A 83 15.02 3.77 6.39
C LYS A 83 16.20 2.95 6.89
N ASP A 84 17.36 3.60 7.01
CA ASP A 84 18.60 3.00 7.48
C ASP A 84 18.94 1.68 6.75
N GLY A 85 18.60 1.63 5.46
CA GLY A 85 18.83 0.47 4.61
C GLY A 85 17.94 -0.74 4.91
N GLY A 86 16.84 -0.56 5.65
CA GLY A 86 15.90 -1.62 6.00
C GLY A 86 16.40 -2.58 7.09
N LEU A 87 17.29 -2.10 7.96
CA LEU A 87 17.88 -2.90 9.04
C LEU A 87 16.95 -3.13 10.24
N ALA A 88 15.99 -2.23 10.46
CA ALA A 88 15.06 -2.30 11.60
C ALA A 88 13.61 -1.94 11.21
N PRO A 89 12.98 -2.70 10.28
CA PRO A 89 11.61 -2.44 9.86
C PRO A 89 10.60 -2.69 11.00
N ASP A 90 9.69 -1.74 11.24
CA ASP A 90 8.59 -1.90 12.19
C ASP A 90 7.40 -2.62 11.54
N TRP A 91 7.48 -3.95 11.48
CA TRP A 91 6.42 -4.81 10.96
C TRP A 91 5.09 -4.67 11.71
N LYS A 92 5.13 -4.33 12.99
CA LYS A 92 3.91 -4.19 13.81
C LYS A 92 3.14 -2.95 13.37
N ALA A 93 3.83 -1.82 13.21
CA ALA A 93 3.22 -0.58 12.75
C ALA A 93 2.68 -0.73 11.31
N PHE A 94 3.42 -1.37 10.41
CA PHE A 94 2.95 -1.64 9.05
C PHE A 94 1.68 -2.51 9.04
N LYS A 95 1.67 -3.63 9.78
CA LYS A 95 0.50 -4.52 9.84
C LYS A 95 -0.72 -3.80 10.39
N ALA A 96 -0.56 -2.97 11.42
CA ALA A 96 -1.65 -2.18 11.98
C ALA A 96 -2.20 -1.15 10.98
N ALA A 97 -1.33 -0.43 10.26
CA ALA A 97 -1.74 0.51 9.22
C ALA A 97 -2.49 -0.18 8.07
N ARG A 98 -1.97 -1.33 7.61
CA ARG A 98 -2.62 -2.16 6.59
C ARG A 98 -4.01 -2.63 7.04
N GLU A 99 -4.15 -3.09 8.28
CA GLU A 99 -5.43 -3.52 8.83
C GLU A 99 -6.43 -2.36 8.91
N ALA A 100 -5.99 -1.18 9.37
CA ALA A 100 -6.81 0.03 9.39
C ALA A 100 -7.32 0.40 7.99
N PHE A 101 -6.47 0.33 6.97
CA PHE A 101 -6.88 0.54 5.58
C PHE A 101 -7.95 -0.47 5.13
N VAL A 102 -7.77 -1.77 5.42
CA VAL A 102 -8.74 -2.81 5.05
C VAL A 102 -10.11 -2.54 5.68
N VAL A 103 -10.13 -2.19 6.96
CA VAL A 103 -11.36 -1.86 7.68
C VAL A 103 -12.04 -0.64 7.05
N ALA A 104 -11.30 0.45 6.84
CA ALA A 104 -11.84 1.67 6.27
C ALA A 104 -12.35 1.45 4.83
N ALA A 105 -11.58 0.75 3.99
CA ALA A 105 -11.97 0.40 2.63
C ALA A 105 -13.28 -0.41 2.61
N ALA A 106 -13.43 -1.39 3.50
CA ALA A 106 -14.64 -2.20 3.60
C ALA A 106 -15.87 -1.34 3.97
N GLU A 107 -15.74 -0.41 4.90
CA GLU A 107 -16.83 0.50 5.27
C GLU A 107 -17.21 1.46 4.12
N PHE A 108 -16.23 2.01 3.41
CA PHE A 108 -16.48 2.85 2.24
C PHE A 108 -17.19 2.10 1.11
N LEU A 109 -16.80 0.84 0.85
CA LEU A 109 -17.45 0.00 -0.15
C LEU A 109 -18.88 -0.34 0.26
N LYS A 110 -19.14 -0.65 1.53
CA LYS A 110 -20.49 -0.90 2.05
C LYS A 110 -21.39 0.33 1.89
N ALA A 111 -20.87 1.52 2.20
CA ALA A 111 -21.60 2.78 2.03
C ALA A 111 -21.89 3.06 0.55
N SER A 112 -20.92 2.84 -0.34
CA SER A 112 -21.07 3.06 -1.78
C SER A 112 -22.12 2.16 -2.44
N ARG A 113 -22.40 0.98 -1.88
CA ARG A 113 -23.43 0.05 -2.39
C ARG A 113 -24.86 0.44 -2.00
N ARG A 114 -25.03 1.29 -0.98
CA ARG A 114 -26.32 1.73 -0.46
C ARG A 114 -26.77 3.09 -1.00
N ALA A 115 -25.88 3.79 -1.71
CA ALA A 115 -26.11 5.08 -2.36
C ALA A 115 -26.43 4.89 -3.85
#